data_AF-A0A367ZTI5-F1
#
_entry.id   AF-A0A367ZTI5-F1
#
_cell.length_a   1.000
_cell.length_b   1.000
_cell.length_c   1.000
_cell.angle_alpha   90.00
_cell.angle_beta   90.00
_cell.angle_gamma   90.00
#
_symmetry.space_group_name_H-M   'P 1'
#
loop_
_entity.id
_entity.type
_entity.pdbx_description
1 polymer ?
#
loop_
_entity_poly.entity_id
_entity_poly.type
_entity_poly.pdbx_seq_one_letter_code
_entity_poly.pdbx_strand_id
1 'polypeptide(L)'
;MEMSLWQRIWRAPTFSPLGFLVRSLLLVGFFVICDSLGWREYTTILSGTSPTGAPLDTTMSLIGCTYFVAYALVVVVAPVLLIAAVLLRLMLGATGTAEADLPADPLEED
;
A
#
# COMPACT_ATOMS: atom_id res chain seq x y z
N MET A 1 15.65 -1.34 -26.00
CA MET A 1 15.02 -2.45 -25.25
C MET A 1 14.05 -1.81 -24.27
N GLU A 2 12.80 -1.63 -24.68
CA GLU A 2 11.77 -1.01 -23.85
C GLU A 2 11.56 -1.85 -22.58
N MET A 3 11.85 -1.27 -21.42
CA MET A 3 11.46 -1.90 -20.16
C MET A 3 9.95 -1.78 -20.03
N SER A 4 9.24 -2.90 -20.21
CA SER A 4 7.79 -2.95 -19.97
C SER A 4 7.47 -2.45 -18.56
N LEU A 5 6.41 -1.65 -18.43
CA LEU A 5 5.92 -1.15 -17.15
C LEU A 5 5.76 -2.28 -16.11
N TRP A 6 5.45 -3.48 -16.58
CA TRP A 6 5.32 -4.69 -15.77
C TRP A 6 6.63 -5.11 -15.06
N GLN A 7 7.75 -5.08 -15.77
CA GLN A 7 9.07 -5.39 -15.17
C GLN A 7 9.49 -4.33 -14.15
N ARG A 8 9.16 -3.05 -14.40
CA ARG A 8 9.45 -1.96 -13.44
C ARG A 8 8.68 -2.12 -12.13
N ILE A 9 7.43 -2.57 -12.19
CA ILE A 9 6.60 -2.83 -11.01
C ILE A 9 7.16 -4.00 -10.20
N TRP A 10 7.56 -5.10 -10.86
CA TRP A 10 8.12 -6.28 -10.19
C TRP A 10 9.50 -6.07 -9.58
N ARG A 11 10.31 -5.17 -10.16
CA ARG A 11 11.65 -4.82 -9.65
C ARG A 11 11.67 -3.57 -8.76
N ALA A 12 10.52 -2.99 -8.43
CA ALA A 12 10.48 -1.79 -7.61
C ALA A 12 11.14 -2.08 -6.24
N PRO A 13 12.23 -1.37 -5.87
CA PRO A 13 12.89 -1.56 -4.60
C PRO A 13 11.91 -1.37 -3.44
N THR A 14 12.11 -2.10 -2.36
CA THR A 14 11.22 -2.11 -1.18
C THR A 14 10.95 -0.71 -0.64
N PHE A 15 11.97 0.15 -0.67
CA PHE A 15 11.91 1.57 -0.33
C PHE A 15 11.95 2.44 -1.59
N SER A 16 10.84 2.48 -2.33
CA SER A 16 10.66 3.40 -3.45
C SER A 16 9.23 3.97 -3.44
N PRO A 17 9.01 5.22 -3.89
CA PRO A 17 7.67 5.81 -3.94
C PRO A 17 6.69 4.93 -4.74
N LEU A 18 7.14 4.39 -5.88
CA LEU A 18 6.36 3.46 -6.70
C LEU A 18 6.09 2.14 -5.96
N GLY A 19 7.06 1.59 -5.23
CA GLY A 19 6.88 0.36 -4.46
C GLY A 19 5.83 0.50 -3.36
N PHE A 20 5.77 1.65 -2.67
CA PHE A 20 4.72 1.91 -1.68
C PHE A 20 3.34 2.07 -2.31
N LEU A 21 3.25 2.77 -3.44
CA LEU A 21 1.98 2.93 -4.17
C LEU A 21 1.45 1.59 -4.69
N VAL A 22 2.30 0.76 -5.28
CA VAL A 22 1.91 -0.58 -5.77
C VAL A 22 1.41 -1.46 -4.62
N ARG A 23 2.09 -1.49 -3.47
CA ARG A 23 1.64 -2.27 -2.31
C ARG A 23 0.31 -1.77 -1.76
N SER A 24 0.12 -0.46 -1.69
CA SER A 24 -1.17 0.13 -1.30
C SER A 24 -2.29 -0.33 -2.23
N LEU A 25 -2.07 -0.27 -3.56
CA LEU A 25 -3.02 -0.78 -4.54
C LEU A 25 -3.28 -2.28 -4.43
N LEU A 26 -2.25 -3.09 -4.13
CA LEU A 26 -2.43 -4.53 -3.92
C LEU A 26 -3.31 -4.84 -2.70
N LEU A 27 -3.12 -4.12 -1.59
CA LEU A 27 -3.97 -4.27 -0.40
C LEU A 27 -5.43 -3.89 -0.71
N VAL A 28 -5.64 -2.75 -1.38
CA VAL A 28 -6.97 -2.31 -1.78
C VAL A 28 -7.61 -3.31 -2.74
N GLY A 29 -6.87 -3.77 -3.76
CA GLY A 29 -7.36 -4.76 -4.72
C GLY A 29 -7.74 -6.08 -4.06
N PHE A 30 -6.92 -6.59 -3.14
CA PHE A 30 -7.23 -7.79 -2.37
C PHE A 30 -8.51 -7.63 -1.56
N PHE A 31 -8.66 -6.51 -0.84
CA PHE A 31 -9.87 -6.22 -0.08
C PHE A 31 -11.12 -6.12 -0.96
N VAL A 32 -11.03 -5.45 -2.11
CA VAL A 32 -12.16 -5.34 -3.06
C VAL A 32 -12.60 -6.71 -3.55
N ILE A 33 -11.67 -7.64 -3.80
CA ILE A 33 -12.00 -9.02 -4.16
C ILE A 33 -12.75 -9.70 -3.01
N CYS A 34 -12.24 -9.59 -1.77
CA CYS A 34 -12.91 -10.17 -0.60
C CYS A 34 -14.31 -9.58 -0.37
N ASP A 35 -14.50 -8.27 -0.55
CA ASP A 35 -15.81 -7.61 -0.40
C ASP A 35 -16.78 -8.00 -1.52
N SER A 36 -16.28 -8.14 -2.75
CA SER A 36 -17.08 -8.59 -3.90
C SER A 36 -17.55 -10.04 -3.76
N LEU A 37 -16.80 -10.87 -3.04
CA LEU A 37 -17.19 -12.23 -2.68
C LEU A 37 -18.20 -12.30 -1.53
N GLY A 38 -18.62 -11.15 -0.99
CA GLY A 38 -19.60 -11.08 0.10
C GLY A 38 -19.04 -11.49 1.47
N TRP A 39 -17.72 -11.56 1.63
CA TRP A 39 -17.11 -12.07 2.87
C TRP A 39 -17.40 -11.20 4.10
N ARG A 40 -17.93 -9.99 3.91
CA ARG A 40 -18.42 -9.12 4.97
C ARG A 40 -19.48 -9.77 5.86
N GLU A 41 -20.24 -10.74 5.34
CA GLU A 41 -21.29 -11.43 6.08
C GLU A 41 -20.73 -12.33 7.20
N TYR A 42 -19.48 -12.79 7.07
CA TYR A 42 -18.82 -13.62 8.08
C TYR A 42 -18.20 -12.81 9.22
N THR A 43 -18.37 -11.49 9.24
CA THR A 43 -17.82 -10.61 10.30
C THR A 43 -18.62 -10.65 11.61
N THR A 44 -19.72 -11.41 11.66
CA THR A 44 -20.53 -11.66 12.87
C THR A 44 -19.71 -12.26 14.03
N ILE A 45 -18.55 -12.84 13.71
CA ILE A 45 -17.55 -13.29 14.68
C ILE A 45 -17.06 -12.16 15.61
N LEU A 46 -17.07 -10.90 15.15
CA LEU A 46 -16.68 -9.74 15.96
C LEU A 46 -17.66 -9.52 17.13
N SER A 47 -18.90 -9.98 16.98
CA SER A 47 -19.92 -9.98 18.03
C SER A 47 -19.96 -11.31 18.80
N GLY A 48 -19.02 -12.22 18.56
CA GLY A 48 -18.97 -13.53 19.21
C GLY A 48 -20.01 -14.53 18.72
N THR A 49 -20.61 -14.31 17.54
CA THR A 49 -21.65 -15.17 16.97
C THR A 49 -21.15 -15.96 15.77
N SER A 50 -21.61 -17.22 15.63
CA SER A 50 -21.22 -18.08 14.51
C SER A 50 -21.96 -17.70 13.23
N PRO A 51 -21.26 -17.51 12.09
CA PRO A 51 -21.89 -17.20 10.80
C PRO A 51 -22.87 -18.28 10.32
N THR A 52 -22.63 -19.55 10.68
CA THR A 52 -23.45 -20.70 10.24
C THR A 52 -24.39 -21.21 11.32
N GLY A 53 -24.42 -20.58 12.51
CA GLY A 53 -25.17 -21.06 13.67
C GLY A 53 -24.56 -22.30 14.34
N ALA A 54 -23.57 -22.94 13.72
CA ALA A 54 -22.78 -24.02 14.32
C ALA A 54 -21.57 -23.42 15.08
N PRO A 55 -21.45 -23.61 16.40
CA PRO A 55 -20.44 -22.95 17.22
C PRO A 55 -18.98 -23.42 16.97
N LEU A 56 -18.75 -24.40 16.09
CA LEU A 56 -17.43 -24.98 15.79
C LEU A 56 -17.02 -24.87 14.31
N ASP A 57 -17.70 -24.03 13.52
CA ASP A 57 -17.33 -23.82 12.13
C ASP A 57 -16.10 -22.89 12.01
N THR A 58 -14.94 -23.52 12.18
CA THR A 58 -13.63 -22.85 12.16
C THR A 58 -13.32 -22.25 10.79
N THR A 59 -13.80 -22.86 9.70
CA THR A 59 -13.56 -22.39 8.33
C THR A 59 -14.22 -21.05 8.09
N MET A 60 -15.50 -20.92 8.43
CA MET A 60 -16.25 -19.67 8.25
C MET A 60 -15.74 -18.56 9.17
N SER A 61 -15.32 -18.94 10.37
CA SER A 61 -14.67 -18.01 11.30
C SER A 61 -13.33 -17.49 10.76
N LEU A 62 -12.53 -18.34 10.12
CA LEU A 62 -11.26 -17.95 9.49
C LEU A 62 -11.48 -16.98 8.33
N ILE A 63 -12.53 -17.18 7.53
CA ILE A 63 -12.89 -16.28 6.43
C ILE A 63 -13.25 -14.89 6.97
N GLY A 64 -14.10 -14.82 8.01
CA GLY A 64 -14.44 -13.56 8.67
C GLY A 64 -13.22 -12.85 9.26
N CYS A 65 -12.32 -13.59 9.92
CA CYS A 65 -11.06 -13.05 10.44
C CYS A 65 -10.17 -12.50 9.32
N THR A 66 -10.06 -13.24 8.22
CA THR A 66 -9.27 -12.84 7.04
C THR A 66 -9.81 -11.56 6.44
N TYR A 67 -11.14 -11.45 6.31
CA TYR A 67 -11.80 -10.23 5.84
C TYR A 67 -11.52 -9.05 6.77
N PHE A 68 -11.61 -9.26 8.08
CA PHE A 68 -11.32 -8.22 9.07
C PHE A 68 -9.86 -7.74 8.98
N VAL A 69 -8.89 -8.65 8.85
CA VAL A 69 -7.47 -8.29 8.65
C VAL A 69 -7.29 -7.52 7.34
N ALA A 70 -7.91 -7.95 6.24
CA ALA A 70 -7.86 -7.25 4.96
C ALA A 70 -8.42 -5.81 5.08
N TYR A 71 -9.55 -5.65 5.78
CA TYR A 71 -10.14 -4.35 6.08
C TYR A 71 -9.18 -3.47 6.89
N ALA A 72 -8.58 -3.99 7.97
CA ALA A 72 -7.64 -3.25 8.80
C ALA A 72 -6.39 -2.82 8.01
N LEU A 73 -5.87 -3.69 7.14
CA LEU A 73 -4.74 -3.36 6.25
C LEU A 73 -5.09 -2.22 5.29
N VAL A 74 -6.31 -2.20 4.73
CA VAL A 74 -6.72 -1.11 3.83
C VAL A 74 -6.96 0.19 4.60
N VAL A 75 -7.62 0.14 5.75
CA VAL A 75 -7.94 1.36 6.52
C VAL A 75 -6.72 1.98 7.17
N VAL A 76 -5.77 1.15 7.62
CA VAL A 76 -4.58 1.62 8.36
C VAL A 76 -3.34 1.66 7.46
N VAL A 77 -2.98 0.54 6.84
CA VAL A 77 -1.69 0.40 6.15
C VAL A 77 -1.69 1.08 4.79
N ALA A 78 -2.75 0.95 3.99
CA ALA A 78 -2.81 1.54 2.65
C ALA A 78 -2.64 3.08 2.63
N PRO A 79 -3.31 3.89 3.49
CA PRO A 79 -3.09 5.33 3.52
C PRO A 79 -1.70 5.69 4.05
N VAL A 80 -1.17 4.95 5.04
CA VAL A 80 0.20 5.16 5.53
C VAL A 80 1.22 4.97 4.42
N LEU A 81 1.08 3.92 3.60
CA LEU A 81 1.94 3.68 2.44
C LEU A 81 1.80 4.79 1.38
N LEU A 82 0.58 5.29 1.17
CA LEU A 82 0.32 6.37 0.20
C LEU A 82 0.98 7.68 0.65
N ILE A 83 0.85 8.02 1.94
CA ILE A 83 1.53 9.18 2.54
C ILE A 83 3.05 9.03 2.42
N ALA A 84 3.59 7.86 2.76
CA ALA A 84 5.02 7.57 2.63
C ALA A 84 5.51 7.73 1.18
N ALA A 85 4.73 7.28 0.19
CA ALA A 85 5.04 7.43 -1.23
C ALA A 85 5.12 8.91 -1.64
N VAL A 86 4.15 9.72 -1.20
CA VAL A 86 4.10 11.16 -1.50
C VAL A 86 5.27 11.90 -0.85
N LEU A 87 5.50 11.69 0.45
CA LEU A 87 6.59 12.33 1.18
C LEU A 87 7.96 12.01 0.57
N LEU A 88 8.21 10.73 0.28
CA LEU A 88 9.48 10.30 -0.32
C LEU A 88 9.67 10.90 -1.72
N ARG A 89 8.60 11.02 -2.52
CA ARG A 89 8.65 11.66 -3.84
C ARG A 89 8.97 13.16 -3.75
N LEU A 90 8.38 13.87 -2.78
CA LEU A 90 8.62 15.29 -2.56
C LEU A 90 10.06 15.54 -2.10
N MET A 91 10.56 14.76 -1.14
CA MET A 91 11.94 14.88 -0.66
C MET A 91 12.97 14.62 -1.77
N LEU A 92 12.77 13.60 -2.59
CA LEU A 92 13.67 13.29 -3.70
C LEU A 92 13.65 14.37 -4.80
N GLY A 93 12.52 15.07 -4.96
CA GLY A 93 12.41 16.22 -5.87
C GLY A 93 13.13 17.45 -5.34
N ALA A 94 13.04 17.73 -4.04
CA ALA A 94 13.67 18.90 -3.41
C ALA A 94 15.21 18.86 -3.43
N THR A 95 15.81 17.67 -3.39
CA THR A 95 17.28 17.52 -3.52
C THR A 95 17.81 17.92 -4.90
N GLY A 96 17.00 17.91 -5.96
CA GLY A 96 17.44 18.28 -7.30
C GLY A 96 17.53 19.79 -7.55
N THR A 97 16.86 20.62 -6.75
CA THR A 97 16.85 22.08 -6.91
C THR A 97 17.92 22.77 -6.05
N ALA A 98 18.45 22.09 -5.03
CA ALA A 98 19.43 22.68 -4.11
C ALA A 98 20.82 22.89 -4.76
N GLU A 99 21.17 22.12 -5.79
CA GLU A 99 22.49 22.19 -6.46
C GLU A 99 22.51 23.21 -7.61
N ALA A 100 21.34 23.59 -8.13
CA ALA A 100 21.21 24.55 -9.23
C ALA A 100 21.28 26.03 -8.77
N ASP A 101 21.30 26.28 -7.46
CA ASP A 101 21.28 27.61 -6.86
C ASP A 101 22.63 27.99 -6.23
N LEU A 102 23.70 27.23 -6.52
CA LEU A 102 25.05 27.63 -6.13
C LEU A 102 25.49 28.77 -7.07
N PRO A 103 25.71 30.00 -6.56
CA PRO A 103 26.23 31.07 -7.40
C PRO A 103 27.60 30.64 -7.95
N ALA A 104 27.80 30.83 -9.26
CA ALA A 104 29.09 30.62 -9.90
C ALA A 104 30.16 31.37 -9.12
N ASP A 105 31.22 30.66 -8.73
CA ASP A 105 32.32 31.20 -7.93
C ASP A 105 32.89 32.44 -8.63
N PRO A 106 32.73 33.65 -8.05
CA PRO A 106 33.15 34.89 -8.70
C PRO A 106 34.68 35.11 -8.65
N LEU A 107 35.48 34.07 -8.38
CA LEU A 107 36.94 34.18 -8.19
C LEU A 107 37.78 33.60 -9.35
N GLU A 108 37.20 33.35 -10.51
CA GLU A 108 37.93 33.10 -11.77
C GLU A 108 37.87 34.33 -12.70
N GLU A 109 38.44 35.47 -12.29
CA GLU A 109 38.93 36.48 -13.24
C GLU A 109 40.37 36.86 -12.83
N ASP A 110 41.30 36.61 -13.76
CA ASP A 110 42.77 36.78 -13.69
C ASP A 110 43.23 38.21 -13.36
#